data_AF-A0A9P3FFR4-F1
#
_entry.id   AF-A0A9P3FFR4-F1
#
_cell.length_a   1.000
_cell.length_b   1.000
_cell.length_c   1.000
_cell.angle_alpha   90.00
_cell.angle_beta   90.00
_cell.angle_gamma   90.00
#
_symmetry.space_group_name_H-M   'P 1'
#
loop_
_entity.id
_entity.type
_entity.pdbx_description
1 polymer ?
#
loop_
_entity_poly.entity_id
_entity_poly.type
_entity_poly.pdbx_seq_one_letter_code
_entity_poly.pdbx_strand_id
1 'polypeptide(L)'
;MRRTSPCYALSNIQRIMMTREKVSAKAASSPPATTKPTSVHDLFPTPALHDEHIRMSYEIARGEQGVLTFEPYKSILLPHWRFRTVPIAEESSKTLKGAFDHYVQEGDLVGSDMARKFIQMGMTRAKRYANHAGGKKYAKSSLQLEREAAALTGDPVKNPNHSHLKRTELPKSTGHAGQEEKLAASEIFKVLWKECMKDEGYLRLKDEWQKEKKAWVEAGGKVKKEEGIWKGYEMDGGKKPKATKKQEAKVKSEDEEDKQIKKEEDNE
;
A
#
# COMPACT_ATOMS: atom_id res chain seq x y z
N MET A 1 -57.81 -47.32 44.83
CA MET A 1 -57.19 -48.40 45.62
C MET A 1 -56.31 -49.25 44.70
N ARG A 2 -55.05 -49.47 45.09
CA ARG A 2 -53.97 -50.38 44.57
C ARG A 2 -52.65 -49.58 44.64
N ARG A 3 -51.89 -49.62 45.75
CA ARG A 3 -50.83 -50.59 46.11
C ARG A 3 -49.77 -50.71 45.00
N THR A 4 -48.69 -49.91 45.03
CA THR A 4 -47.36 -50.12 45.69
C THR A 4 -46.54 -51.28 45.10
N SER A 5 -45.44 -50.97 44.39
CA SER A 5 -44.07 -51.05 44.93
C SER A 5 -43.00 -50.85 43.83
N PRO A 6 -41.77 -50.45 44.20
CA PRO A 6 -40.90 -49.59 43.39
C PRO A 6 -39.61 -50.27 42.89
N CYS A 7 -39.08 -49.76 41.77
CA CYS A 7 -37.75 -50.10 41.26
C CYS A 7 -36.71 -49.17 41.92
N TYR A 8 -35.64 -49.77 42.45
CA TYR A 8 -34.58 -49.10 43.20
C TYR A 8 -33.72 -48.17 42.32
N ALA A 9 -33.44 -46.97 42.83
CA ALA A 9 -32.42 -46.05 42.34
C ALA A 9 -31.52 -45.64 43.51
N LEU A 10 -30.22 -45.91 43.41
CA LEU A 10 -29.09 -45.32 44.15
C LEU A 10 -27.82 -45.74 43.39
N SER A 11 -26.73 -44.98 43.24
CA SER A 11 -26.34 -43.65 43.70
C SER A 11 -25.02 -43.33 42.98
N ASN A 12 -24.92 -42.19 42.29
CA ASN A 12 -23.71 -41.77 41.59
C ASN A 12 -23.06 -40.62 42.35
N ILE A 13 -22.43 -40.94 43.47
CA ILE A 13 -21.56 -40.02 44.22
C ILE A 13 -20.33 -40.81 44.62
N GLN A 14 -19.26 -40.69 43.83
CA GLN A 14 -17.91 -40.38 44.31
C GLN A 14 -16.95 -40.32 43.12
N ARG A 15 -15.95 -39.45 43.22
CA ARG A 15 -14.64 -39.48 42.54
C ARG A 15 -14.43 -38.40 41.47
N ILE A 16 -14.38 -37.17 41.97
CA ILE A 16 -13.40 -36.15 41.57
C ILE A 16 -12.03 -36.58 42.14
N MET A 17 -10.96 -36.37 41.36
CA MET A 17 -9.54 -36.19 41.73
C MET A 17 -8.55 -37.18 41.09
N MET A 18 -7.47 -36.57 40.59
CA MET A 18 -6.16 -37.11 40.19
C MET A 18 -5.98 -37.51 38.72
N THR A 19 -5.56 -36.48 37.98
CA THR A 19 -4.79 -36.54 36.75
C THR A 19 -3.41 -37.17 36.98
N ARG A 20 -2.90 -37.79 35.90
CA ARG A 20 -1.50 -37.97 35.49
C ARG A 20 -0.86 -39.34 35.78
N GLU A 21 -0.75 -40.18 34.74
CA GLU A 21 0.55 -40.58 34.17
C GLU A 21 0.45 -41.38 32.85
N LYS A 22 1.19 -40.88 31.85
CA LYS A 22 1.97 -41.56 30.79
C LYS A 22 1.37 -42.75 30.03
N VAL A 23 1.15 -42.55 28.72
CA VAL A 23 1.71 -43.46 27.70
C VAL A 23 2.25 -42.64 26.53
N SER A 24 3.52 -42.93 26.22
CA SER A 24 4.34 -42.43 25.14
C SER A 24 3.87 -42.98 23.79
N ALA A 25 3.67 -42.10 22.81
CA ALA A 25 3.68 -42.45 21.38
C ALA A 25 4.45 -41.37 20.63
N LYS A 26 5.70 -41.71 20.28
CA LYS A 26 6.63 -40.89 19.51
C LYS A 26 6.14 -40.84 18.06
N ALA A 27 5.43 -39.79 17.69
CA ALA A 27 5.19 -39.46 16.29
C ALA A 27 6.51 -39.03 15.64
N ALA A 28 6.92 -39.73 14.59
CA ALA A 28 8.07 -39.37 13.79
C ALA A 28 7.84 -38.00 13.14
N SER A 29 8.68 -37.03 13.47
CA SER A 29 8.72 -35.74 12.79
C SER A 29 9.17 -35.96 11.34
N SER A 30 8.35 -35.55 10.38
CA SER A 30 8.79 -35.30 9.02
C SER A 30 10.05 -34.41 9.04
N PRO A 31 11.05 -34.65 8.17
CA PRO A 31 12.22 -33.78 8.11
C PRO A 31 11.78 -32.35 7.77
N PRO A 32 12.40 -31.31 8.37
CA PRO A 32 12.16 -29.94 7.94
C PRO A 32 12.55 -29.84 6.46
N ALA A 33 11.64 -29.34 5.63
CA ALA A 33 11.94 -29.01 4.25
C ALA A 33 13.20 -28.14 4.22
N THR A 34 14.24 -28.61 3.56
CA THR A 34 15.49 -27.87 3.36
C THR A 34 15.19 -26.70 2.43
N THR A 35 14.68 -25.59 2.97
CA THR A 35 14.47 -24.35 2.23
C THR A 35 15.84 -23.80 1.90
N LYS A 36 16.23 -23.86 0.63
CA LYS A 36 17.38 -23.10 0.13
C LYS A 36 17.19 -21.63 0.57
N PRO A 37 18.27 -20.93 0.97
CA PRO A 37 18.16 -19.50 1.26
C PRO A 37 17.60 -18.80 0.02
N THR A 38 16.42 -18.19 0.16
CA THR A 38 15.78 -17.43 -0.92
C THR A 38 16.68 -16.26 -1.26
N SER A 39 17.16 -16.18 -2.50
CA SER A 39 18.02 -15.08 -2.94
C SER A 39 17.24 -13.76 -2.96
N VAL A 40 17.92 -12.63 -2.79
CA VAL A 40 17.30 -11.29 -2.97
C VAL A 40 16.67 -11.14 -4.36
N HIS A 41 17.29 -11.76 -5.38
CA HIS A 41 16.76 -11.79 -6.75
C HIS A 41 15.48 -12.63 -6.87
N ASP A 42 15.33 -13.68 -6.06
CA ASP A 42 14.11 -14.51 -6.07
C ASP A 42 12.95 -13.77 -5.41
N LEU A 43 13.24 -12.92 -4.41
CA LEU A 43 12.25 -12.09 -3.71
C LEU A 43 11.84 -10.86 -4.52
N PHE A 44 12.79 -10.25 -5.23
CA PHE A 44 12.61 -8.99 -5.94
C PHE A 44 13.08 -9.09 -7.39
N PRO A 45 12.36 -9.83 -8.25
CA PRO A 45 12.72 -9.95 -9.67
C PRO A 45 12.59 -8.60 -10.39
N THR A 46 13.33 -8.45 -11.50
CA THR A 46 13.43 -7.21 -12.30
C THR A 46 12.72 -7.30 -13.67
N PRO A 47 11.38 -7.47 -13.72
CA PRO A 47 10.66 -7.72 -14.96
C PRO A 47 10.77 -6.58 -15.98
N ALA A 48 10.87 -5.31 -15.55
CA ALA A 48 11.03 -4.18 -16.47
C ALA A 48 12.37 -4.18 -17.23
N LEU A 49 13.40 -4.86 -16.73
CA LEU A 49 14.66 -5.03 -17.46
C LEU A 49 14.53 -6.01 -18.65
N HIS A 50 13.58 -6.93 -18.57
CA HIS A 50 13.41 -8.03 -19.52
C HIS A 50 12.19 -7.85 -20.43
N ASP A 51 11.27 -6.96 -20.06
CA ASP A 51 10.03 -6.69 -20.78
C ASP A 51 9.87 -5.18 -21.03
N GLU A 52 10.07 -4.78 -22.28
CA GLU A 52 9.88 -3.40 -22.73
C GLU A 52 8.43 -2.92 -22.53
N HIS A 53 7.44 -3.78 -22.69
CA HIS A 53 6.03 -3.40 -22.51
C HIS A 53 5.75 -3.04 -21.05
N ILE A 54 6.30 -3.78 -20.08
CA ILE A 54 6.21 -3.41 -18.66
C ILE A 54 6.91 -2.07 -18.43
N ARG A 55 8.16 -1.95 -18.86
CA ARG A 55 8.98 -0.74 -18.65
C ARG A 55 8.38 0.52 -19.27
N MET A 56 7.83 0.40 -20.48
CA MET A 56 7.24 1.51 -21.22
C MET A 56 5.76 1.71 -20.94
N SER A 57 5.03 0.80 -20.29
CA SER A 57 3.67 1.08 -19.82
C SER A 57 3.64 1.85 -18.49
N TYR A 58 4.77 1.89 -17.77
CA TYR A 58 4.90 2.65 -16.53
C TYR A 58 4.85 4.17 -16.75
N GLU A 59 4.25 4.88 -15.80
CA GLU A 59 4.25 6.33 -15.74
C GLU A 59 4.67 6.81 -14.34
N ILE A 60 5.66 7.71 -14.29
CA ILE A 60 6.07 8.36 -13.04
C ILE A 60 4.97 9.34 -12.62
N ALA A 61 4.05 8.83 -11.81
CA ALA A 61 2.97 9.59 -11.19
C ALA A 61 3.43 10.50 -10.04
N ARG A 62 2.56 11.41 -9.62
CA ARG A 62 2.78 12.25 -8.44
C ARG A 62 2.57 11.45 -7.15
N GLY A 63 3.51 11.56 -6.20
CA GLY A 63 3.44 10.88 -4.91
C GLY A 63 3.26 9.36 -5.07
N GLU A 64 2.21 8.81 -4.45
CA GLU A 64 1.91 7.36 -4.39
C GLU A 64 0.97 6.88 -5.49
N GLN A 65 0.64 7.72 -6.48
CA GLN A 65 -0.27 7.33 -7.55
C GLN A 65 0.28 6.13 -8.35
N GLY A 66 -0.61 5.18 -8.67
CA GLY A 66 -0.28 3.95 -9.39
C GLY A 66 0.27 2.78 -8.56
N VAL A 67 0.66 3.03 -7.29
CA VAL A 67 1.38 2.03 -6.46
C VAL A 67 0.58 0.73 -6.21
N LEU A 68 -0.75 0.82 -6.16
CA LEU A 68 -1.66 -0.32 -5.95
C LEU A 68 -2.31 -0.86 -7.23
N THR A 69 -1.87 -0.40 -8.41
CA THR A 69 -2.46 -0.81 -9.69
C THR A 69 -1.44 -1.33 -10.70
N PHE A 70 -0.16 -0.96 -10.56
CA PHE A 70 0.86 -1.33 -11.53
C PHE A 70 1.48 -2.70 -11.24
N GLU A 71 1.18 -3.69 -12.10
CA GLU A 71 1.72 -5.05 -12.03
C GLU A 71 3.02 -5.19 -12.85
N PRO A 72 3.91 -6.14 -12.53
CA PRO A 72 3.85 -7.11 -11.41
C PRO A 72 4.38 -6.56 -10.08
N TYR A 73 4.95 -5.34 -10.07
CA TYR A 73 5.60 -4.77 -8.89
C TYR A 73 4.65 -4.58 -7.70
N LYS A 74 3.37 -4.30 -7.93
CA LYS A 74 2.36 -4.33 -6.87
C LYS A 74 2.37 -5.69 -6.17
N SER A 75 2.24 -6.78 -6.92
CA SER A 75 2.17 -8.13 -6.35
C SER A 75 3.47 -8.57 -5.68
N ILE A 76 4.62 -8.11 -6.19
CA ILE A 76 5.94 -8.37 -5.61
C ILE A 76 6.12 -7.62 -4.28
N LEU A 77 5.79 -6.33 -4.22
CA LEU A 77 6.13 -5.46 -3.08
C LEU A 77 5.05 -5.41 -1.98
N LEU A 78 3.77 -5.53 -2.35
CA LEU A 78 2.64 -5.44 -1.42
C LEU A 78 2.69 -6.44 -0.24
N PRO A 79 3.13 -7.71 -0.41
CA PRO A 79 3.25 -8.66 0.70
C PRO A 79 4.15 -8.16 1.83
N HIS A 80 5.19 -7.39 1.49
CA HIS A 80 6.21 -6.86 2.41
C HIS A 80 5.80 -5.55 3.07
N TRP A 81 4.66 -4.96 2.69
CA TRP A 81 4.22 -3.66 3.19
C TRP A 81 3.26 -3.78 4.40
N ARG A 82 3.77 -3.51 5.61
CA ARG A 82 3.10 -3.69 6.89
C ARG A 82 3.52 -2.60 7.89
N PHE A 83 2.56 -2.11 8.71
CA PHE A 83 2.82 -1.06 9.71
C PHE A 83 1.84 -1.15 10.89
N ARG A 84 1.48 -2.37 11.30
CA ARG A 84 0.51 -2.54 12.40
C ARG A 84 1.09 -2.04 13.73
N THR A 85 2.32 -2.43 14.04
CA THR A 85 3.08 -2.03 15.23
C THR A 85 4.43 -1.49 14.80
N VAL A 86 5.17 -0.88 15.74
CA VAL A 86 6.52 -0.33 15.47
C VAL A 86 7.48 -1.41 14.96
N PRO A 87 7.64 -2.60 15.61
CA PRO A 87 8.55 -3.64 15.09
C PRO A 87 8.18 -4.13 13.68
N ILE A 88 6.89 -4.25 13.39
CA ILE A 88 6.41 -4.65 12.06
C ILE A 88 6.74 -3.56 11.02
N ALA A 89 6.62 -2.28 11.39
CA ALA A 89 6.97 -1.17 10.51
C ALA A 89 8.48 -1.10 10.25
N GLU A 90 9.32 -1.41 11.25
CA GLU A 90 10.77 -1.49 11.07
C GLU A 90 11.16 -2.60 10.10
N GLU A 91 10.63 -3.82 10.28
CA GLU A 91 10.92 -4.95 9.40
C GLU A 91 10.42 -4.69 7.97
N SER A 92 9.19 -4.19 7.84
CA SER A 92 8.59 -3.86 6.55
C SER A 92 9.37 -2.78 5.80
N SER A 93 9.72 -1.69 6.49
CA SER A 93 10.41 -0.56 5.88
C SER A 93 11.84 -0.92 5.47
N LYS A 94 12.56 -1.69 6.29
CA LYS A 94 13.88 -2.26 5.94
C LYS A 94 13.81 -3.20 4.74
N THR A 95 12.80 -4.07 4.69
CA THR A 95 12.60 -4.99 3.56
C THR A 95 12.36 -4.23 2.25
N LEU A 96 11.49 -3.22 2.29
CA LEU A 96 11.20 -2.37 1.12
C LEU A 96 12.41 -1.51 0.72
N LYS A 97 13.21 -1.04 1.68
CA LYS A 97 14.46 -0.35 1.40
C LYS A 97 15.49 -1.27 0.74
N GLY A 98 15.60 -2.51 1.21
CA GLY A 98 16.43 -3.53 0.57
C GLY A 98 15.98 -3.84 -0.87
N ALA A 99 14.67 -3.90 -1.12
CA ALA A 99 14.13 -4.01 -2.47
C ALA A 99 14.48 -2.79 -3.34
N PHE A 100 14.35 -1.58 -2.79
CA PHE A 100 14.76 -0.34 -3.48
C PHE A 100 16.24 -0.38 -3.87
N ASP A 101 17.12 -0.70 -2.92
CA ASP A 101 18.57 -0.75 -3.15
C ASP A 101 18.94 -1.80 -4.21
N HIS A 102 18.29 -2.96 -4.14
CA HIS A 102 18.43 -4.01 -5.14
C HIS A 102 18.05 -3.52 -6.55
N TYR A 103 16.88 -2.89 -6.70
CA TYR A 103 16.45 -2.38 -7.99
C TYR A 103 17.34 -1.25 -8.53
N VAL A 104 17.84 -0.37 -7.66
CA VAL A 104 18.81 0.66 -8.08
C VAL A 104 20.11 0.01 -8.57
N GLN A 105 20.59 -1.01 -7.86
CA GLN A 105 21.80 -1.74 -8.23
C GLN A 105 21.65 -2.45 -9.59
N GLU A 106 20.49 -3.06 -9.86
CA GLU A 106 20.20 -3.74 -11.12
C GLU A 106 19.86 -2.78 -12.28
N GLY A 107 19.67 -1.49 -11.99
CA GLY A 107 19.26 -0.50 -12.99
C GLY A 107 17.76 -0.52 -13.32
N ASP A 108 16.94 -1.16 -12.49
CA ASP A 108 15.50 -1.22 -12.65
C ASP A 108 14.82 0.01 -12.03
N LEU A 109 14.61 1.04 -12.85
CA LEU A 109 13.83 2.22 -12.46
C LEU A 109 12.46 1.83 -11.92
N VAL A 110 11.69 1.04 -12.67
CA VAL A 110 10.28 0.82 -12.34
C VAL A 110 10.16 0.13 -10.99
N GLY A 111 11.02 -0.86 -10.72
CA GLY A 111 11.14 -1.49 -9.42
C GLY A 111 11.53 -0.52 -8.30
N SER A 112 12.58 0.28 -8.51
CA SER A 112 13.06 1.23 -7.50
C SER A 112 12.02 2.32 -7.19
N ASP A 113 11.37 2.91 -8.20
CA ASP A 113 10.31 3.90 -7.98
C ASP A 113 9.08 3.31 -7.29
N MET A 114 8.69 2.07 -7.65
CA MET A 114 7.59 1.38 -6.97
C MET A 114 7.92 1.09 -5.50
N ALA A 115 9.13 0.61 -5.19
CA ALA A 115 9.58 0.40 -3.82
C ALA A 115 9.57 1.72 -3.02
N ARG A 116 10.10 2.81 -3.59
CA ARG A 116 10.06 4.16 -3.00
C ARG A 116 8.62 4.61 -2.70
N LYS A 117 7.68 4.39 -3.63
CA LYS A 117 6.25 4.70 -3.45
C LYS A 117 5.60 3.87 -2.36
N PHE A 118 5.95 2.59 -2.21
CA PHE A 118 5.47 1.77 -1.09
C PHE A 118 5.98 2.27 0.26
N ILE A 119 7.24 2.73 0.33
CA ILE A 119 7.80 3.36 1.54
C ILE A 119 7.03 4.67 1.84
N GLN A 120 6.78 5.51 0.84
CA GLN A 120 5.97 6.73 0.99
C GLN A 120 4.55 6.41 1.49
N MET A 121 3.90 5.40 0.91
CA MET A 121 2.57 4.95 1.32
C MET A 121 2.56 4.43 2.76
N GLY A 122 3.65 3.81 3.23
CA GLY A 122 3.82 3.43 4.63
C GLY A 122 3.76 4.64 5.56
N MET A 123 4.52 5.69 5.22
CA MET A 123 4.55 6.96 5.96
C MET A 123 3.15 7.60 5.99
N THR A 124 2.54 7.87 4.83
CA THR A 124 1.28 8.63 4.77
C THR A 124 0.11 7.85 5.38
N ARG A 125 0.06 6.53 5.18
CA ARG A 125 -0.99 5.70 5.77
C ARG A 125 -0.83 5.62 7.28
N ALA A 126 0.37 5.36 7.80
CA ALA A 126 0.61 5.33 9.23
C ALA A 126 0.24 6.68 9.87
N LYS A 127 0.66 7.81 9.30
CA LYS A 127 0.28 9.15 9.78
C LYS A 127 -1.24 9.36 9.77
N ARG A 128 -1.94 8.88 8.73
CA ARG A 128 -3.41 8.96 8.67
C ARG A 128 -4.08 8.16 9.80
N TYR A 129 -3.57 6.98 10.16
CA TYR A 129 -4.08 6.21 11.31
C TYR A 129 -3.72 6.86 12.66
N ALA A 130 -2.62 7.61 12.73
CA ALA A 130 -2.28 8.42 13.89
C ALA A 130 -3.25 9.62 14.02
N ASN A 131 -3.64 10.24 12.91
CA ASN A 131 -4.51 11.42 12.90
C ASN A 131 -6.00 11.09 12.99
N HIS A 132 -6.45 9.91 12.56
CA HIS A 132 -7.86 9.53 12.58
C HIS A 132 -8.02 8.11 13.12
N ALA A 133 -8.74 7.96 14.22
CA ALA A 133 -9.08 6.67 14.81
C ALA A 133 -9.76 5.78 13.75
N GLY A 134 -9.21 4.58 13.53
CA GLY A 134 -9.68 3.66 12.49
C GLY A 134 -9.33 4.05 11.05
N GLY A 135 -8.54 5.11 10.83
CA GLY A 135 -8.00 5.52 9.52
C GLY A 135 -9.02 6.14 8.56
N LYS A 136 -10.23 6.46 9.04
CA LYS A 136 -11.29 7.12 8.25
C LYS A 136 -11.07 8.64 8.25
N LYS A 137 -10.44 9.15 7.19
CA LYS A 137 -10.17 10.59 7.01
C LYS A 137 -11.40 11.38 6.53
N TYR A 138 -12.26 10.77 5.73
CA TYR A 138 -13.37 11.45 5.06
C TYR A 138 -14.71 10.89 5.54
N ALA A 139 -15.71 11.75 5.62
CA ALA A 139 -17.10 11.33 5.77
C ALA A 139 -17.53 10.47 4.57
N LYS A 140 -18.69 9.80 4.72
CA LYS A 140 -19.32 9.08 3.61
C LYS A 140 -19.55 10.05 2.45
N SER A 141 -19.21 9.63 1.24
CA SER A 141 -19.47 10.46 0.05
C SER A 141 -20.98 10.56 -0.21
N SER A 142 -21.39 11.59 -0.96
CA SER A 142 -22.76 11.70 -1.48
C SER A 142 -23.22 10.42 -2.15
N LEU A 143 -22.37 9.81 -2.98
CA LEU A 143 -22.63 8.53 -3.64
C LEU A 143 -22.85 7.38 -2.66
N GLN A 144 -22.09 7.31 -1.57
CA GLN A 144 -22.29 6.26 -0.56
C GLN A 144 -23.63 6.44 0.15
N LEU A 145 -23.98 7.68 0.49
CA LEU A 145 -25.26 8.01 1.11
C LEU A 145 -26.43 7.72 0.16
N GLU A 146 -26.31 8.08 -1.12
CA GLU A 146 -27.33 7.77 -2.14
C GLU A 146 -27.49 6.27 -2.37
N ARG A 147 -26.39 5.50 -2.38
CA ARG A 147 -26.46 4.03 -2.50
C ARG A 147 -27.11 3.38 -1.29
N GLU A 148 -26.81 3.87 -0.09
CA GLU A 148 -27.45 3.40 1.14
C GLU A 148 -28.95 3.74 1.16
N ALA A 149 -29.33 4.94 0.72
CA ALA A 149 -30.73 5.34 0.57
C ALA A 149 -31.47 4.50 -0.49
N ALA A 150 -30.86 4.32 -1.67
CA ALA A 150 -31.37 3.47 -2.73
C ALA A 150 -31.58 2.02 -2.27
N ALA A 151 -30.66 1.48 -1.46
CA ALA A 151 -30.79 0.13 -0.90
C ALA A 151 -31.96 0.01 0.09
N LEU A 152 -32.40 1.11 0.70
CA LEU A 152 -33.54 1.15 1.62
C LEU A 152 -34.87 1.39 0.90
N THR A 153 -34.90 2.28 -0.11
CA THR A 153 -36.14 2.69 -0.78
C THR A 153 -36.42 1.93 -2.08
N GLY A 154 -35.43 1.26 -2.65
CA GLY A 154 -35.51 0.62 -3.97
C GLY A 154 -35.37 1.61 -5.13
N ASP A 155 -35.19 2.91 -4.85
CA ASP A 155 -35.03 3.93 -5.89
C ASP A 155 -33.64 3.83 -6.55
N PRO A 156 -33.54 4.17 -7.85
CA PRO A 156 -32.24 4.24 -8.51
C PRO A 156 -31.38 5.39 -7.98
N VAL A 157 -30.07 5.18 -7.93
CA VAL A 157 -29.09 6.24 -7.61
C VAL A 157 -29.18 7.34 -8.68
N LYS A 158 -29.48 8.56 -8.24
CA LYS A 158 -29.82 9.69 -9.13
C LYS A 158 -28.66 10.13 -10.00
N ASN A 159 -27.43 10.07 -9.48
CA ASN A 159 -26.23 10.42 -10.25
C ASN A 159 -25.16 9.33 -10.08
N PRO A 160 -24.82 8.55 -11.13
CA PRO A 160 -23.77 7.54 -11.03
C PRO A 160 -22.35 8.13 -11.01
N ASN A 161 -22.16 9.39 -11.42
CA ASN A 161 -20.86 10.07 -11.51
C ASN A 161 -20.72 11.20 -10.47
N HIS A 162 -20.39 10.85 -9.23
CA HIS A 162 -20.09 11.79 -8.13
C HIS A 162 -18.60 12.12 -7.97
N SER A 163 -17.76 11.85 -8.98
CA SER A 163 -16.29 11.97 -8.87
C SER A 163 -15.80 13.39 -8.53
N HIS A 164 -16.58 14.43 -8.81
CA HIS A 164 -16.21 15.83 -8.62
C HIS A 164 -16.70 16.47 -7.32
N LEU A 165 -17.41 15.74 -6.45
CA LEU A 165 -17.84 16.31 -5.17
C LEU A 165 -16.73 16.26 -4.13
N LYS A 166 -16.41 17.45 -3.60
CA LYS A 166 -15.49 17.61 -2.47
C LYS A 166 -15.98 16.79 -1.29
N ARG A 167 -15.16 15.86 -0.81
CA ARG A 167 -15.46 15.06 0.37
C ARG A 167 -15.18 15.88 1.63
N THR A 168 -16.08 15.79 2.60
CA THR A 168 -15.88 16.41 3.92
C THR A 168 -14.82 15.63 4.70
N GLU A 169 -13.75 16.32 5.11
CA GLU A 169 -12.73 15.76 6.00
C GLU A 169 -13.25 15.74 7.43
N LEU A 170 -13.01 14.62 8.13
CA LEU A 170 -13.33 14.49 9.54
C LEU A 170 -12.24 15.17 10.37
N PRO A 171 -12.58 15.71 11.56
CA PRO A 171 -11.59 16.20 12.50
C PRO A 171 -10.53 15.14 12.82
N LYS A 172 -9.31 15.58 13.11
CA LYS A 172 -8.27 14.71 13.64
C LYS A 172 -8.66 14.27 15.05
N SER A 173 -8.46 13.00 15.39
CA SER A 173 -8.65 12.48 16.73
C SER A 173 -7.35 12.54 17.53
N THR A 174 -7.45 12.68 18.85
CA THR A 174 -6.32 12.73 19.78
C THR A 174 -6.56 11.78 20.94
N GLY A 175 -5.47 11.24 21.53
CA GLY A 175 -5.51 10.37 22.69
C GLY A 175 -6.10 8.98 22.43
N HIS A 176 -6.33 8.57 21.19
CA HIS A 176 -6.88 7.25 20.89
C HIS A 176 -5.80 6.16 20.93
N ALA A 177 -6.22 4.94 21.32
CA ALA A 177 -5.33 3.79 21.42
C ALA A 177 -4.56 3.55 20.11
N GLY A 178 -3.24 3.37 20.25
CA GLY A 178 -2.32 3.14 19.14
C GLY A 178 -1.89 4.39 18.37
N GLN A 179 -2.34 5.61 18.73
CA GLN A 179 -1.91 6.84 18.07
C GLN A 179 -0.38 6.98 18.04
N GLU A 180 0.28 6.82 19.19
CA GLU A 180 1.73 6.96 19.33
C GLU A 180 2.48 5.93 18.48
N GLU A 181 2.05 4.66 18.49
CA GLU A 181 2.66 3.61 17.65
C GLU A 181 2.52 3.91 16.16
N LYS A 182 1.38 4.48 15.73
CA LYS A 182 1.17 4.88 14.33
C LYS A 182 2.02 6.07 13.94
N LEU A 183 2.21 7.01 14.85
CA LEU A 183 3.11 8.13 14.62
C LEU A 183 4.56 7.64 14.52
N ALA A 184 5.02 6.78 15.43
CA ALA A 184 6.36 6.19 15.38
C ALA A 184 6.57 5.38 14.09
N ALA A 185 5.59 4.56 13.69
CA ALA A 185 5.65 3.84 12.41
C ALA A 185 5.77 4.80 11.21
N SER A 186 5.03 5.92 11.22
CA SER A 186 5.13 6.94 10.16
C SER A 186 6.54 7.53 10.07
N GLU A 187 7.17 7.84 11.21
CA GLU A 187 8.51 8.43 11.23
C GLU A 187 9.58 7.45 10.72
N ILE A 188 9.45 6.15 11.04
CA ILE A 188 10.32 5.11 10.48
C ILE A 188 10.31 5.13 8.94
N PHE A 189 9.12 5.12 8.34
CA PHE A 189 9.00 5.20 6.87
C PHE A 189 9.49 6.54 6.31
N LYS A 190 9.27 7.65 7.03
CA LYS A 190 9.67 8.99 6.61
C LYS A 190 11.19 9.12 6.44
N VAL A 191 11.96 8.54 7.36
CA VAL A 191 13.43 8.55 7.30
C VAL A 191 13.89 7.84 6.02
N LEU A 192 13.47 6.59 5.81
CA LEU A 192 13.89 5.81 4.64
C LEU A 192 13.37 6.40 3.32
N TRP A 193 12.16 6.97 3.30
CA TRP A 193 11.64 7.65 2.13
C TRP A 193 12.51 8.84 1.72
N LYS A 194 12.94 9.66 2.69
CA LYS A 194 13.85 10.79 2.45
C LYS A 194 15.20 10.32 1.91
N GLU A 195 15.72 9.20 2.41
CA GLU A 195 16.95 8.59 1.88
C GLU A 195 16.76 8.17 0.41
N CYS A 196 15.69 7.43 0.10
CA CYS A 196 15.40 6.99 -1.27
C CYS A 196 15.24 8.16 -2.25
N MET A 197 14.71 9.30 -1.80
CA MET A 197 14.56 10.49 -2.66
C MET A 197 15.90 11.16 -3.01
N LYS A 198 16.89 11.02 -2.13
CA LYS A 198 18.22 11.62 -2.29
C LYS A 198 19.23 10.65 -2.89
N ASP A 199 18.83 9.40 -3.12
CA ASP A 199 19.70 8.37 -3.67
C ASP A 199 20.15 8.74 -5.10
N GLU A 200 21.46 8.88 -5.29
CA GLU A 200 22.04 9.33 -6.55
C GLU A 200 21.82 8.31 -7.68
N GLY A 201 21.84 7.02 -7.36
CA GLY A 201 21.60 5.94 -8.32
C GLY A 201 20.20 6.00 -8.88
N TYR A 202 19.19 6.12 -8.01
CA TYR A 202 17.80 6.31 -8.39
C TYR A 202 17.59 7.60 -9.20
N LEU A 203 18.18 8.73 -8.79
CA LEU A 203 18.06 9.99 -9.52
C LEU A 203 18.63 9.89 -10.94
N ARG A 204 19.76 9.20 -11.10
CA ARG A 204 20.35 8.93 -12.41
C ARG A 204 19.45 8.04 -13.27
N LEU A 205 18.98 6.92 -12.73
CA LEU A 205 18.04 6.04 -13.44
C LEU A 205 16.80 6.81 -13.86
N LYS A 206 16.27 7.67 -12.98
CA LYS A 206 15.11 8.52 -13.24
C LYS A 206 15.29 9.41 -14.46
N ASP A 207 16.42 10.10 -14.54
CA ASP A 207 16.74 10.95 -15.69
C ASP A 207 16.92 10.12 -16.98
N GLU A 208 17.63 8.99 -16.91
CA GLU A 208 17.84 8.08 -18.05
C GLU A 208 16.52 7.54 -18.60
N TRP A 209 15.65 6.99 -17.74
CA TRP A 209 14.34 6.48 -18.13
C TRP A 209 13.43 7.58 -18.68
N GLN A 210 13.47 8.81 -18.13
CA GLN A 210 12.68 9.91 -18.66
C GLN A 210 13.09 10.30 -20.08
N LYS A 211 14.40 10.32 -20.36
CA LYS A 211 14.94 10.55 -21.71
C LYS A 211 14.53 9.43 -22.66
N GLU A 212 14.68 8.18 -22.22
CA GLU A 212 14.29 7.01 -23.00
C GLU A 212 12.79 7.01 -23.31
N LYS A 213 11.95 7.19 -22.30
CA LYS A 213 10.50 7.25 -22.41
C LYS A 213 10.06 8.35 -23.39
N LYS A 214 10.71 9.51 -23.34
CA LYS A 214 10.46 10.61 -24.29
C LYS A 214 10.80 10.19 -25.72
N ALA A 215 11.98 9.61 -25.95
CA ALA A 215 12.38 9.14 -27.28
C ALA A 215 11.44 8.05 -27.81
N TRP A 216 10.99 7.14 -26.94
CA TRP A 216 10.03 6.09 -27.28
C TRP A 216 8.67 6.66 -27.72
N VAL A 217 8.16 7.69 -27.02
CA VAL A 217 6.92 8.38 -27.42
C VAL A 217 7.12 9.12 -28.76
N GLU A 218 8.25 9.80 -28.95
CA GLU A 218 8.58 10.49 -30.21
C GLU A 218 8.70 9.53 -31.40
N ALA A 219 9.16 8.29 -31.16
CA ALA A 219 9.20 7.21 -32.14
C ALA A 219 7.82 6.58 -32.42
N GLY A 220 6.75 7.08 -31.80
CA GLY A 220 5.38 6.60 -32.01
C GLY A 220 4.91 5.56 -31.01
N GLY A 221 5.67 5.31 -29.94
CA GLY A 221 5.28 4.45 -28.83
C GLY A 221 4.00 4.94 -28.16
N LYS A 222 3.05 4.03 -27.93
CA LYS A 222 1.77 4.33 -27.27
C LYS A 222 1.53 3.31 -26.17
N VAL A 223 1.21 3.80 -24.98
CA VAL A 223 0.75 2.93 -23.89
C VAL A 223 -0.67 2.48 -24.23
N LYS A 224 -0.87 1.17 -24.39
CA LYS A 224 -2.22 0.61 -24.48
C LYS A 224 -2.87 0.77 -23.11
N LYS A 225 -3.71 1.78 -22.97
CA LYS A 225 -4.59 1.89 -21.81
C LYS A 225 -5.65 0.80 -21.95
N GLU A 226 -5.48 -0.32 -21.26
CA GLU A 226 -6.57 -1.29 -21.15
C GLU A 226 -7.78 -0.61 -20.47
N GLU A 227 -8.92 -0.62 -21.15
CA GLU A 227 -10.16 -0.03 -20.65
C GLU A 227 -10.54 -0.69 -19.32
N GLY A 228 -10.43 0.05 -18.21
CA GLY A 228 -10.84 -0.40 -16.88
C GLY A 228 -9.80 -0.18 -15.79
N ILE A 229 -8.49 -0.32 -16.09
CA ILE A 229 -7.41 -0.13 -15.09
C ILE A 229 -7.12 1.36 -14.86
N TRP A 230 -7.22 2.18 -15.90
CA TRP A 230 -6.82 3.59 -15.90
C TRP A 230 -7.97 4.59 -15.70
N LYS A 231 -9.19 4.11 -15.37
CA LYS A 231 -10.39 4.98 -15.26
C LYS A 231 -10.29 6.05 -14.18
N GLY A 232 -9.36 5.91 -13.22
CA GLY A 232 -9.07 6.88 -12.17
C GLY A 232 -7.85 7.78 -12.41
N TYR A 233 -7.11 7.58 -13.51
CA TYR A 233 -5.81 8.23 -13.75
C TYR A 233 -5.90 9.43 -14.73
N GLU A 234 -6.99 9.55 -15.49
CA GLU A 234 -7.08 10.51 -16.60
C GLU A 234 -7.32 11.98 -16.23
N MET A 235 -7.54 12.32 -14.96
CA MET A 235 -8.17 13.61 -14.64
C MET A 235 -7.30 14.64 -13.92
N ASP A 236 -5.99 14.43 -13.75
CA ASP A 236 -5.09 15.45 -13.16
C ASP A 236 -3.80 15.74 -13.96
N GLY A 237 -3.62 15.13 -15.13
CA GLY A 237 -2.41 15.30 -15.94
C GLY A 237 -2.71 15.50 -17.42
N GLY A 238 -2.99 16.73 -17.85
CA GLY A 238 -3.08 17.03 -19.28
C GLY A 238 -3.72 18.36 -19.67
N LYS A 239 -3.06 19.49 -19.38
CA LYS A 239 -3.31 20.69 -20.21
C LYS A 239 -2.80 20.38 -21.63
N LYS A 240 -3.70 20.47 -22.62
CA LYS A 240 -3.35 20.41 -24.05
C LYS A 240 -2.20 21.39 -24.34
N PRO A 241 -1.22 21.03 -25.19
CA PRO A 241 -0.17 21.95 -25.57
C PRO A 241 -0.77 23.12 -26.36
N LYS A 242 -0.71 24.33 -25.80
CA LYS A 242 -0.87 25.56 -26.59
C LYS A 242 0.46 25.85 -27.29
N ALA A 243 0.36 26.26 -28.55
CA ALA A 243 1.47 26.50 -29.46
C ALA A 243 2.56 27.44 -28.88
N THR A 244 3.79 27.12 -29.28
CA THR A 244 5.12 27.65 -28.94
C THR A 244 5.27 29.13 -28.61
N LYS A 245 6.09 29.41 -27.58
CA LYS A 245 7.20 30.37 -27.67
C LYS A 245 8.43 29.82 -26.92
N LYS A 246 9.56 29.85 -27.61
CA LYS A 246 10.90 29.46 -27.20
C LYS A 246 11.36 30.36 -26.06
N GLN A 247 11.66 29.80 -24.88
CA GLN A 247 12.42 30.45 -23.81
C GLN A 247 13.04 29.40 -22.88
N GLU A 248 14.20 29.76 -22.34
CA GLU A 248 15.26 28.91 -21.82
C GLU A 248 14.85 27.98 -20.68
N ALA A 249 15.50 26.81 -20.65
CA ALA A 249 15.29 25.76 -19.66
C ALA A 249 15.76 26.23 -18.27
N LYS A 250 14.82 26.75 -17.48
CA LYS A 250 14.96 26.85 -16.03
C LYS A 250 14.34 25.60 -15.41
N VAL A 251 15.20 24.74 -14.89
CA VAL A 251 14.86 23.58 -14.05
C VAL A 251 13.91 24.05 -12.95
N LYS A 252 12.67 23.55 -12.97
CA LYS A 252 11.69 23.74 -11.91
C LYS A 252 11.85 22.56 -10.95
N SER A 253 12.82 22.67 -10.05
CA SER A 253 13.09 21.71 -8.98
C SER A 253 12.24 22.02 -7.75
N GLU A 254 11.82 20.96 -7.06
CA GLU A 254 11.63 20.84 -5.60
C GLU A 254 10.54 21.69 -4.90
N ASP A 255 10.15 22.84 -5.42
CA ASP A 255 9.30 23.79 -4.68
C ASP A 255 7.79 23.45 -4.65
N GLU A 256 7.26 22.57 -5.50
CA GLU A 256 5.81 22.30 -5.57
C GLU A 256 5.37 21.11 -4.70
N GLU A 257 6.26 20.17 -4.38
CA GLU A 257 5.96 19.04 -3.48
C GLU A 257 6.21 19.41 -2.01
N ASP A 258 7.28 20.15 -1.72
CA ASP A 258 7.49 20.77 -0.40
C ASP A 258 6.41 21.81 -0.07
N LYS A 259 5.86 22.52 -1.07
CA LYS A 259 4.72 23.43 -0.84
C LYS A 259 3.44 22.70 -0.49
N GLN A 260 3.20 21.48 -0.96
CA GLN A 260 1.98 20.75 -0.60
C GLN A 260 2.08 20.11 0.78
N ILE A 261 3.29 19.74 1.23
CA ILE A 261 3.55 19.30 2.61
C ILE A 261 3.56 20.51 3.55
N LYS A 262 4.22 21.62 3.20
CA LYS A 262 4.13 22.88 3.95
C LYS A 262 2.70 23.40 4.02
N LYS A 263 1.88 23.26 2.99
CA LYS A 263 0.46 23.65 3.08
C LYS A 263 -0.39 22.73 3.98
N GLU A 264 0.10 21.53 4.31
CA GLU A 264 -0.48 20.66 5.34
C GLU A 264 0.13 20.90 6.75
N GLU A 265 1.33 21.48 6.83
CA GLU A 265 2.01 21.90 8.08
C GLU A 265 1.64 23.35 8.50
N ASP A 266 1.41 24.28 7.57
CA ASP A 266 1.11 25.71 7.78
C ASP A 266 -0.39 26.00 7.99
N ASN A 267 -1.24 24.97 7.90
CA ASN A 267 -2.68 25.04 8.19
C ASN A 267 -3.01 24.36 9.55
N GLU A 268 -1.97 24.21 10.38
CA GLU A 268 -1.99 23.86 11.81
C GLU A 268 -2.44 25.05 12.66
#